data_AF-A0AAV0MR58-F1
#
_entry.id   AF-A0AAV0MR58-F1
#
_cell.length_a   1.000
_cell.length_b   1.000
_cell.length_c   1.000
_cell.angle_alpha   90.00
_cell.angle_beta   90.00
_cell.angle_gamma   90.00
#
_symmetry.space_group_name_H-M   'P 1'
#
loop_
_entity.id
_entity.type
_entity.pdbx_description
1 polymer ?
#
loop_
_entity_poly.entity_id
_entity_poly.type
_entity_poly.pdbx_seq_one_letter_code
_entity_poly.pdbx_strand_id
1 'polypeptide(L)'
;MHSWWESISRARSRILALNSLLPPDPSSSLSLSSLADSDQPALSFLSSLDAYSLFSSAISAPSSGSGSDPLCQWLYETYLSADPHLRLIVLSFVPLLTGIYLSRIHSLESTYAPSLAGFEAVLLAIYSTEVKSRAGKPVLAQIPDLSQPSLYHSPRNKQQRPTKPRPLVGILSAPLEPQLAVKSTKRPIIVGVALDCYFRQISQMPSWSKVELCKYAAAWAGQDCVCKNKFDAEEKSEKEYANENGELELKGVRIPLAWEVLQPLLRILGHCLLGPLCAQDVKDAASVAVRRLYARGSHDLLPQAILATQSLIRLDNRARETAQVAAATSTPSNATTPSKAKKPEVLLVSK
;
A
#
# COMPACT_ATOMS: atom_id res chain seq x y z
N MET A 1 -7.17 21.31 -21.86
CA MET A 1 -5.72 21.16 -21.64
C MET A 1 -5.33 22.16 -20.58
N HIS A 2 -5.04 21.71 -19.35
CA HIS A 2 -4.52 22.63 -18.34
C HIS A 2 -3.11 23.05 -18.76
N SER A 3 -2.83 24.36 -18.74
CA SER A 3 -1.48 24.82 -19.06
C SER A 3 -0.52 24.28 -17.98
N TRP A 4 0.62 23.75 -18.41
CA TRP A 4 1.64 23.21 -17.50
C TRP A 4 2.02 24.20 -16.39
N TRP A 5 2.10 25.49 -16.75
CA TRP A 5 2.34 26.60 -15.83
C TRP A 5 1.23 26.81 -14.79
N GLU A 6 -0.04 26.65 -15.15
CA GLU A 6 -1.14 26.70 -14.18
C GLU A 6 -1.03 25.56 -13.15
N SER A 7 -0.63 24.36 -13.58
CA SER A 7 -0.44 23.22 -12.69
C SER A 7 0.65 23.52 -11.65
N ILE A 8 1.80 24.00 -12.12
CA ILE A 8 2.92 24.38 -11.25
C ILE A 8 2.48 25.48 -10.29
N SER A 9 1.92 26.58 -10.80
CA SER A 9 1.48 27.71 -9.97
C SER A 9 0.49 27.28 -8.88
N ARG A 10 -0.49 26.42 -9.21
CA ARG A 10 -1.42 25.84 -8.23
C ARG A 10 -0.66 25.01 -7.20
N ALA A 11 0.25 24.14 -7.63
CA ALA A 11 1.00 23.30 -6.71
C ALA A 11 1.88 24.13 -5.76
N ARG A 12 2.55 25.16 -6.27
CA ARG A 12 3.30 26.14 -5.45
C ARG A 12 2.41 26.79 -4.41
N SER A 13 1.27 27.35 -4.83
CA SER A 13 0.35 28.03 -3.92
C SER A 13 -0.16 27.11 -2.80
N ARG A 14 -0.44 25.84 -3.11
CA ARG A 14 -0.91 24.86 -2.14
C ARG A 14 0.18 24.45 -1.15
N ILE A 15 1.41 24.21 -1.62
CA ILE A 15 2.54 23.85 -0.75
C ILE A 15 2.93 25.03 0.15
N LEU A 16 2.90 26.27 -0.35
CA LEU A 16 3.15 27.45 0.47
C LEU A 16 2.07 27.66 1.53
N ALA A 17 0.79 27.41 1.20
CA ALA A 17 -0.30 27.46 2.18
C ALA A 17 -0.14 26.41 3.30
N LEU A 18 0.46 25.25 2.99
CA LEU A 18 0.75 24.23 3.99
C LEU A 18 1.79 24.70 5.02
N ASN A 19 2.75 25.54 4.59
CA ASN A 19 3.81 26.04 5.47
C ASN A 19 3.28 26.85 6.66
N SER A 20 2.15 27.55 6.51
CA SER A 20 1.51 28.26 7.63
C SER A 20 0.76 27.35 8.60
N LEU A 21 0.51 26.09 8.23
CA LEU A 21 -0.29 25.16 9.02
C LEU A 21 0.55 24.18 9.82
N LEU A 22 1.77 23.91 9.38
CA LEU A 22 2.66 22.98 10.05
C LEU A 22 3.48 23.69 11.14
N PRO A 23 3.69 23.06 12.30
CA PRO A 23 4.53 23.62 13.34
C PRO A 23 5.97 23.79 12.82
N PRO A 24 6.65 24.90 13.14
CA PRO A 24 8.05 25.07 12.77
C PRO A 24 8.90 24.05 13.52
N ASP A 25 9.63 23.21 12.79
CA ASP A 25 10.56 22.26 13.39
C ASP A 25 11.96 22.90 13.45
N PRO A 26 12.47 23.22 14.65
CA PRO A 26 13.78 23.87 14.82
C PRO A 26 14.95 22.98 14.41
N SER A 27 14.74 21.68 14.20
CA SER A 27 15.77 20.70 13.84
C SER A 27 15.86 20.41 12.33
N SER A 28 14.85 20.82 11.57
CA SER A 28 14.80 20.60 10.12
C SER A 28 15.30 21.84 9.36
N SER A 29 16.28 21.64 8.46
CA SER A 29 16.71 22.68 7.51
C SER A 29 15.72 22.85 6.35
N LEU A 30 14.61 22.11 6.37
CA LEU A 30 13.67 22.03 5.26
C LEU A 30 12.76 23.26 5.25
N SER A 31 12.87 24.05 4.20
CA SER A 31 11.89 25.07 3.87
C SER A 31 10.92 24.49 2.85
N LEU A 32 9.64 24.34 3.20
CA LEU A 32 8.59 23.97 2.24
C LEU A 32 8.55 24.96 1.05
N SER A 33 9.04 26.18 1.24
CA SER A 33 9.26 27.16 0.18
C SER A 33 10.25 26.67 -0.88
N SER A 34 11.33 25.98 -0.50
CA SER A 34 12.27 25.39 -1.46
C SER A 34 11.64 24.29 -2.31
N LEU A 35 10.75 23.48 -1.72
CA LEU A 35 9.99 22.47 -2.48
C LEU A 35 8.99 23.15 -3.43
N ALA A 36 8.36 24.23 -2.97
CA ALA A 36 7.46 25.04 -3.80
C ALA A 36 8.20 25.66 -4.99
N ASP A 37 9.43 26.14 -4.82
CA ASP A 37 10.18 26.80 -5.90
C ASP A 37 10.72 25.84 -6.97
N SER A 38 10.66 24.53 -6.74
CA SER A 38 11.08 23.52 -7.72
C SER A 38 10.26 23.55 -9.02
N ASP A 39 10.81 22.96 -10.08
CA ASP A 39 10.13 22.82 -11.39
C ASP A 39 8.93 21.87 -11.33
N GLN A 40 8.91 20.95 -10.36
CA GLN A 40 7.83 20.00 -10.13
C GLN A 40 7.47 19.93 -8.64
N PRO A 41 6.78 20.95 -8.10
CA PRO A 41 6.55 21.10 -6.66
C PRO A 41 5.89 19.88 -6.01
N ALA A 42 4.88 19.31 -6.68
CA ALA A 42 4.15 18.18 -6.16
C ALA A 42 4.99 16.88 -6.08
N LEU A 43 5.86 16.64 -7.07
CA LEU A 43 6.74 15.46 -7.05
C LEU A 43 7.89 15.66 -6.06
N SER A 44 8.44 16.86 -5.97
CA SER A 44 9.45 17.22 -4.97
C SER A 44 8.92 17.00 -3.55
N PHE A 45 7.68 17.40 -3.28
CA PHE A 45 7.00 17.14 -2.02
C PHE A 45 6.88 15.62 -1.72
N LEU A 46 6.44 14.81 -2.68
CA LEU A 46 6.30 13.36 -2.51
C LEU A 46 7.62 12.63 -2.24
N SER A 47 8.71 13.15 -2.80
CA SER A 47 10.06 12.60 -2.61
C SER A 47 10.73 13.03 -1.29
N SER A 48 10.21 14.06 -0.63
CA SER A 48 10.79 14.61 0.60
C SER A 48 10.31 13.83 1.83
N LEU A 49 11.24 13.18 2.52
CA LEU A 49 10.96 12.48 3.77
C LEU A 49 10.65 13.47 4.91
N ASP A 50 11.30 14.63 4.96
CA ASP A 50 11.05 15.61 6.03
C ASP A 50 9.69 16.30 5.85
N ALA A 51 9.26 16.56 4.61
CA ALA A 51 7.90 17.06 4.37
C ALA A 51 6.85 16.05 4.86
N TYR A 52 7.10 14.75 4.64
CA TYR A 52 6.27 13.69 5.17
C TYR A 52 6.30 13.63 6.71
N SER A 53 7.47 13.72 7.37
CA SER A 53 7.57 13.61 8.83
C SER A 53 6.86 14.77 9.55
N LEU A 54 7.02 15.99 9.04
CA LEU A 54 6.29 17.17 9.53
C LEU A 54 4.79 17.01 9.38
N PHE A 55 4.32 16.59 8.21
CA PHE A 55 2.90 16.38 7.98
C PHE A 55 2.34 15.23 8.83
N SER A 56 3.09 14.13 8.94
CA SER A 56 2.68 12.93 9.68
C SER A 56 2.60 13.19 11.18
N SER A 57 3.55 13.94 11.73
CA SER A 57 3.49 14.36 13.15
C SER A 57 2.28 15.25 13.44
N ALA A 58 1.99 16.21 12.56
CA ALA A 58 0.88 17.13 12.71
C ALA A 58 -0.48 16.42 12.65
N ILE A 59 -0.67 15.49 11.69
CA ILE A 59 -1.93 14.74 11.56
C ILE A 59 -2.10 13.66 12.64
N SER A 60 -0.98 13.15 13.19
CA SER A 60 -0.99 12.19 14.31
C SER A 60 -1.31 12.83 15.65
N ALA A 61 -1.25 14.16 15.77
CA ALA A 61 -1.60 14.88 17.00
C ALA A 61 -3.03 14.56 17.45
N PRO A 62 -3.30 14.34 18.76
CA PRO A 62 -4.61 13.94 19.27
C PRO A 62 -5.75 14.90 18.89
N SER A 63 -5.46 16.19 18.71
CA SER A 63 -6.41 17.24 18.32
C SER A 63 -6.72 17.29 16.81
N SER A 64 -5.95 16.60 15.97
CA SER A 64 -6.18 16.57 14.52
C SER A 64 -7.43 15.77 14.16
N GLY A 65 -8.02 16.07 13.00
CA GLY A 65 -9.16 15.33 12.45
C GLY A 65 -10.51 15.96 12.71
N SER A 66 -10.56 17.05 13.48
CA SER A 66 -11.79 17.82 13.69
C SER A 66 -12.26 18.53 12.42
N GLY A 67 -13.55 18.85 12.34
CA GLY A 67 -14.11 19.59 11.18
C GLY A 67 -13.53 21.00 11.01
N SER A 68 -12.94 21.55 12.07
CA SER A 68 -12.23 22.84 12.07
C SER A 68 -10.72 22.70 11.86
N ASP A 69 -10.19 21.50 11.66
CA ASP A 69 -8.77 21.28 11.48
C ASP A 69 -8.32 21.82 10.10
N PRO A 70 -7.46 22.84 10.06
CA PRO A 70 -7.03 23.44 8.80
C PRO A 70 -6.20 22.48 7.94
N LEU A 71 -5.55 21.46 8.53
CA LEU A 71 -4.85 20.43 7.75
C LEU A 71 -5.83 19.52 7.01
N CYS A 72 -6.94 19.17 7.64
CA CYS A 72 -8.02 18.42 7.00
C CYS A 72 -8.64 19.24 5.86
N GLN A 73 -8.85 20.54 6.08
CA GLN A 73 -9.33 21.45 5.03
C GLN A 73 -8.33 21.54 3.88
N TRP A 74 -7.03 21.63 4.17
CA TRP A 74 -5.98 21.66 3.15
C TRP A 74 -5.98 20.37 2.31
N LEU A 75 -6.08 19.18 2.94
CA LEU A 75 -6.18 17.90 2.23
C LEU A 75 -7.43 17.84 1.35
N TYR A 76 -8.57 18.27 1.89
CA TYR A 76 -9.86 18.28 1.17
C TYR A 76 -9.77 19.14 -0.09
N GLU A 77 -9.33 20.39 0.04
CA GLU A 77 -9.22 21.30 -1.10
C GLU A 77 -8.14 20.89 -2.11
N THR A 78 -7.02 20.34 -1.62
CA THR A 78 -5.93 19.85 -2.48
C THR A 78 -6.39 18.68 -3.33
N TYR A 79 -7.21 17.77 -2.78
CA TYR A 79 -7.78 16.66 -3.54
C TYR A 79 -8.83 17.11 -4.56
N LEU A 80 -9.65 18.11 -4.21
CA LEU A 80 -10.64 18.65 -5.15
C LEU A 80 -10.02 19.45 -6.30
N SER A 81 -8.75 19.81 -6.22
CA SER A 81 -8.00 20.40 -7.34
C SER A 81 -8.14 19.56 -8.61
N ALA A 82 -8.11 20.22 -9.77
CA ALA A 82 -8.10 19.54 -11.07
C ALA A 82 -6.73 18.91 -11.41
N ASP A 83 -5.68 19.27 -10.67
CA ASP A 83 -4.32 18.78 -10.90
C ASP A 83 -4.14 17.34 -10.39
N PRO A 84 -3.79 16.37 -11.26
CA PRO A 84 -3.58 14.99 -10.85
C PRO A 84 -2.40 14.81 -9.87
N HIS A 85 -1.35 15.64 -9.95
CA HIS A 85 -0.20 15.54 -9.06
C HIS A 85 -0.55 15.98 -7.64
N LEU A 86 -1.38 17.02 -7.49
CA LEU A 86 -1.90 17.43 -6.17
C LEU A 86 -2.83 16.38 -5.57
N ARG A 87 -3.68 15.75 -6.38
CA ARG A 87 -4.46 14.58 -5.92
C ARG A 87 -3.56 13.44 -5.46
N LEU A 88 -2.43 13.24 -6.12
CA LEU A 88 -1.48 12.19 -5.76
C LEU A 88 -0.85 12.42 -4.38
N ILE A 89 -0.57 13.68 -4.01
CA ILE A 89 -0.12 14.04 -2.66
C ILE A 89 -1.17 13.61 -1.62
N VAL A 90 -2.45 13.92 -1.83
CA VAL A 90 -3.47 13.53 -0.86
C VAL A 90 -3.64 12.01 -0.81
N LEU A 91 -3.57 11.34 -1.97
CA LEU A 91 -3.63 9.88 -2.03
C LEU A 91 -2.45 9.24 -1.29
N SER A 92 -1.23 9.77 -1.35
CA SER A 92 -0.08 9.19 -0.65
C SER A 92 -0.22 9.21 0.88
N PHE A 93 -1.04 10.12 1.44
CA PHE A 93 -1.39 10.15 2.86
C PHE A 93 -2.64 9.32 3.22
N VAL A 94 -3.32 8.68 2.27
CA VAL A 94 -4.49 7.82 2.57
C VAL A 94 -4.16 6.70 3.56
N PRO A 95 -3.02 5.98 3.46
CA PRO A 95 -2.64 4.99 4.46
C PRO A 95 -2.57 5.55 5.88
N LEU A 96 -1.94 6.71 6.05
CA LEU A 96 -1.85 7.40 7.34
C LEU A 96 -3.22 7.86 7.85
N LEU A 97 -3.98 8.55 6.99
CA LEU A 97 -5.30 9.08 7.31
C LEU A 97 -6.25 7.97 7.76
N THR A 98 -6.33 6.88 6.98
CA THR A 98 -7.17 5.73 7.31
C THR A 98 -6.67 4.99 8.54
N GLY A 99 -5.35 4.87 8.70
CA GLY A 99 -4.65 4.37 9.88
C GLY A 99 -5.12 5.03 11.17
N ILE A 100 -4.95 6.35 11.25
CA ILE A 100 -5.32 7.17 12.40
C ILE A 100 -6.84 7.18 12.59
N TYR A 101 -7.61 7.42 11.52
CA TYR A 101 -9.07 7.48 11.56
C TYR A 101 -9.68 6.20 12.15
N LEU A 102 -9.31 5.03 11.62
CA LEU A 102 -9.84 3.77 12.09
C LEU A 102 -9.38 3.45 13.51
N SER A 103 -8.14 3.78 13.88
CA SER A 103 -7.62 3.59 15.24
C SER A 103 -8.37 4.45 16.26
N ARG A 104 -8.63 5.72 15.95
CA ARG A 104 -9.34 6.64 16.85
C ARG A 104 -10.80 6.29 17.01
N ILE A 105 -11.49 5.87 15.93
CA ILE A 105 -12.91 5.47 16.01
C ILE A 105 -13.13 4.26 16.91
N HIS A 106 -12.20 3.32 16.91
CA HIS A 106 -12.33 2.08 17.68
C HIS A 106 -11.54 2.14 19.00
N SER A 107 -10.99 3.29 19.36
CA SER A 107 -10.38 3.50 20.68
C SER A 107 -11.47 3.60 21.74
N LEU A 108 -11.25 2.94 22.88
CA LEU A 108 -12.18 2.88 24.01
C LEU A 108 -12.35 4.24 24.72
N GLU A 109 -11.48 5.21 24.43
CA GLU A 109 -11.45 6.56 25.02
C GLU A 109 -12.46 7.54 24.35
N SER A 110 -13.63 7.00 23.98
CA SER A 110 -14.63 7.72 23.15
C SER A 110 -15.38 8.84 23.87
N THR A 111 -15.32 8.92 25.20
CA THR A 111 -16.11 9.88 26.00
C THR A 111 -15.61 11.32 25.87
N TYR A 112 -14.34 11.53 25.50
CA TYR A 112 -13.73 12.85 25.27
C TYR A 112 -13.03 12.96 23.91
N ALA A 113 -13.25 11.99 23.02
CA ALA A 113 -12.58 11.98 21.72
C ALA A 113 -13.05 13.18 20.86
N PRO A 114 -12.13 13.96 20.29
CA PRO A 114 -12.49 15.04 19.39
C PRO A 114 -13.24 14.49 18.17
N SER A 115 -14.10 15.33 17.59
CA SER A 115 -14.77 15.00 16.32
C SER A 115 -13.74 14.58 15.27
N LEU A 116 -14.06 13.55 14.48
CA LEU A 116 -13.24 13.09 13.35
C LEU A 116 -13.82 13.57 12.00
N ALA A 117 -14.71 14.57 12.03
CA ALA A 117 -15.42 15.07 10.85
C ALA A 117 -14.50 15.59 9.75
N GLY A 118 -13.31 16.10 10.09
CA GLY A 118 -12.31 16.55 9.12
C GLY A 118 -11.74 15.39 8.31
N PHE A 119 -11.36 14.29 8.98
CA PHE A 119 -10.90 13.07 8.30
C PHE A 119 -12.02 12.45 7.45
N GLU A 120 -13.25 12.45 7.97
CA GLU A 120 -14.42 11.97 7.25
C GLU A 120 -14.71 12.80 5.99
N ALA A 121 -14.55 14.12 6.05
CA ALA A 121 -14.71 15.01 4.90
C ALA A 121 -13.70 14.69 3.78
N VAL A 122 -12.43 14.45 4.12
CA VAL A 122 -11.40 14.07 3.14
C VAL A 122 -11.72 12.71 2.50
N LEU A 123 -12.06 11.70 3.30
CA LEU A 123 -12.45 10.38 2.79
C LEU A 123 -13.71 10.44 1.91
N LEU A 124 -14.70 11.25 2.29
CA LEU A 124 -15.90 11.50 1.48
C LEU A 124 -15.58 12.25 0.18
N ALA A 125 -14.62 13.16 0.17
CA ALA A 125 -14.19 13.85 -1.05
C ALA A 125 -13.63 12.85 -2.07
N ILE A 126 -12.78 11.92 -1.60
CA ILE A 126 -12.23 10.82 -2.41
C ILE A 126 -13.36 9.92 -2.92
N TYR A 127 -14.23 9.47 -2.03
CA TYR A 127 -15.37 8.62 -2.37
C TYR A 127 -16.31 9.27 -3.38
N SER A 128 -16.72 10.53 -3.15
CA SER A 128 -17.67 11.24 -4.01
C SER A 128 -17.10 11.53 -5.40
N THR A 129 -15.80 11.78 -5.51
CA THR A 129 -15.11 11.92 -6.80
C THR A 129 -15.13 10.60 -7.58
N GLU A 130 -14.90 9.48 -6.90
CA GLU A 130 -15.00 8.16 -7.50
C GLU A 130 -16.44 7.79 -7.90
N VAL A 131 -17.44 8.13 -7.07
CA VAL A 131 -18.87 7.94 -7.41
C VAL A 131 -19.22 8.70 -8.70
N LYS A 132 -18.81 9.96 -8.81
CA LYS A 132 -19.01 10.79 -10.00
C LYS A 132 -18.32 10.18 -11.23
N SER A 133 -17.09 9.70 -11.06
CA SER A 133 -16.32 9.02 -12.12
C SER A 133 -17.04 7.77 -12.64
N ARG A 134 -17.62 6.96 -11.74
CA ARG A 134 -18.34 5.73 -12.11
C ARG A 134 -19.70 5.98 -12.75
N ALA A 135 -20.31 7.16 -12.53
CA ALA A 135 -21.62 7.52 -13.07
C ALA A 135 -22.70 6.42 -12.88
N GLY A 136 -22.71 5.79 -11.68
CA GLY A 136 -23.65 4.71 -11.34
C GLY A 136 -23.35 3.35 -12.00
N LYS A 137 -22.22 3.19 -12.69
CA LYS A 137 -21.83 1.93 -13.33
C LYS A 137 -20.95 1.07 -12.42
N PRO A 138 -21.10 -0.26 -12.47
CA PRO A 138 -20.17 -1.18 -11.81
C PRO A 138 -18.81 -1.19 -12.52
N VAL A 139 -17.77 -1.56 -11.78
CA VAL A 139 -16.45 -1.86 -12.37
C VAL A 139 -16.45 -3.31 -12.81
N LEU A 140 -16.30 -3.54 -14.11
CA LEU A 140 -16.37 -4.86 -14.74
C LEU A 140 -14.98 -5.30 -15.23
N ALA A 141 -14.70 -6.60 -15.19
CA ALA A 141 -13.54 -7.22 -15.80
C ALA A 141 -13.97 -8.35 -16.73
N GLN A 142 -13.45 -8.37 -17.94
CA GLN A 142 -13.65 -9.50 -18.85
C GLN A 142 -12.75 -10.64 -18.43
N ILE A 143 -13.35 -11.81 -18.16
CA ILE A 143 -12.62 -13.01 -17.78
C ILE A 143 -12.05 -13.63 -19.06
N PRO A 144 -10.72 -13.79 -19.18
CA PRO A 144 -10.13 -14.43 -20.35
C PRO A 144 -10.60 -15.88 -20.49
N ASP A 145 -10.93 -16.28 -21.72
CA ASP A 145 -11.31 -17.66 -22.07
C ASP A 145 -10.30 -18.24 -23.06
N LEU A 146 -9.66 -19.35 -22.68
CA LEU A 146 -8.69 -20.06 -23.52
C LEU A 146 -9.31 -20.73 -24.75
N SER A 147 -10.64 -20.87 -24.79
CA SER A 147 -11.37 -21.35 -25.97
C SER A 147 -11.39 -20.31 -27.10
N GLN A 148 -11.04 -19.05 -26.80
CA GLN A 148 -11.04 -17.94 -27.75
C GLN A 148 -9.61 -17.54 -28.12
N PRO A 149 -9.37 -17.11 -29.37
CA PRO A 149 -8.10 -16.50 -29.72
C PRO A 149 -7.90 -15.21 -28.93
N SER A 150 -6.67 -14.99 -28.48
CA SER A 150 -6.23 -13.82 -27.72
C SER A 150 -4.88 -13.35 -28.25
N LEU A 151 -4.39 -12.22 -27.73
CA LEU A 151 -3.07 -11.67 -28.10
C LEU A 151 -1.92 -12.68 -27.93
N TYR A 152 -2.03 -13.59 -26.95
CA TYR A 152 -0.96 -14.53 -26.59
C TYR A 152 -1.22 -15.98 -27.01
N HIS A 153 -2.45 -16.33 -27.39
CA HIS A 153 -2.84 -17.72 -27.63
C HIS A 153 -3.89 -17.84 -28.74
N SER A 154 -3.76 -18.86 -29.58
CA SER A 154 -4.80 -19.27 -30.52
C SER A 154 -5.20 -20.74 -30.27
N PRO A 155 -6.49 -21.04 -30.08
CA PRO A 155 -6.95 -22.39 -29.78
C PRO A 155 -6.73 -23.33 -30.98
N ARG A 156 -6.21 -24.53 -30.71
CA ARG A 156 -5.91 -25.53 -31.75
C ARG A 156 -7.16 -26.09 -32.44
N ASN A 157 -8.27 -26.21 -31.71
CA ASN A 157 -9.54 -26.68 -32.25
C ASN A 157 -10.45 -25.49 -32.56
N LYS A 158 -10.64 -25.19 -33.85
CA LYS A 158 -11.69 -24.26 -34.29
C LYS A 158 -13.03 -24.85 -33.88
N GLN A 159 -13.75 -24.23 -32.94
CA GLN A 159 -15.10 -24.67 -32.60
C GLN A 159 -15.94 -24.71 -33.89
N GLN A 160 -16.44 -25.90 -34.25
CA GLN A 160 -17.23 -26.11 -35.46
C GLN A 160 -18.66 -25.54 -35.37
N ARG A 161 -19.04 -24.88 -34.26
CA ARG A 161 -20.36 -24.29 -34.07
C ARG A 161 -20.25 -22.80 -33.75
N PRO A 162 -21.01 -21.92 -34.43
CA PRO A 162 -21.04 -20.50 -34.13
C PRO A 162 -21.97 -20.27 -32.94
N THR A 163 -21.65 -20.80 -31.76
CA THR A 163 -22.24 -20.29 -30.53
C THR A 163 -21.55 -18.98 -30.25
N LYS A 164 -22.22 -17.84 -30.51
CA LYS A 164 -21.71 -16.51 -30.15
C LYS A 164 -21.16 -16.58 -28.71
N PRO A 165 -19.84 -16.49 -28.49
CA PRO A 165 -19.30 -16.63 -27.16
C PRO A 165 -19.82 -15.45 -26.35
N ARG A 166 -20.60 -15.73 -25.30
CA ARG A 166 -20.95 -14.70 -24.33
C ARG A 166 -19.67 -14.44 -23.55
N PRO A 167 -19.10 -13.23 -23.60
CA PRO A 167 -17.94 -12.93 -22.78
C PRO A 167 -18.33 -13.14 -21.31
N LEU A 168 -17.59 -13.97 -20.58
CA LEU A 168 -17.75 -14.03 -19.14
C LEU A 168 -17.27 -12.68 -18.58
N VAL A 169 -18.19 -11.93 -17.98
CA VAL A 169 -17.89 -10.64 -17.34
C VAL A 169 -17.99 -10.83 -15.85
N GLY A 170 -16.87 -10.60 -15.15
CA GLY A 170 -16.82 -10.51 -13.69
C GLY A 170 -17.11 -9.09 -13.21
N ILE A 171 -17.73 -8.97 -12.05
CA ILE A 171 -17.93 -7.68 -11.35
C ILE A 171 -16.80 -7.52 -10.34
N LEU A 172 -15.91 -6.55 -10.55
CA LEU A 172 -14.83 -6.24 -9.61
C LEU A 172 -15.31 -5.39 -8.44
N SER A 173 -16.22 -4.47 -8.71
CA SER A 173 -16.81 -3.58 -7.70
C SER A 173 -18.22 -3.19 -8.12
N ALA A 174 -19.15 -3.26 -7.17
CA ALA A 174 -20.54 -2.87 -7.39
C ALA A 174 -20.67 -1.37 -7.71
N PRO A 175 -21.82 -0.92 -8.26
CA PRO A 175 -22.12 0.49 -8.41
C PRO A 175 -22.05 1.21 -7.05
N LEU A 176 -21.46 2.41 -7.03
CA LEU A 176 -21.36 3.20 -5.81
C LEU A 176 -22.54 4.17 -5.70
N GLU A 177 -23.08 4.29 -4.49
CA GLU A 177 -24.18 5.20 -4.16
C GLU A 177 -23.64 6.49 -3.55
N PRO A 178 -24.11 7.69 -3.96
CA PRO A 178 -23.72 8.94 -3.31
C PRO A 178 -23.98 8.93 -1.80
N GLN A 179 -23.00 9.36 -1.00
CA GLN A 179 -23.11 9.48 0.45
C GLN A 179 -22.89 10.94 0.87
N LEU A 180 -23.76 11.45 1.76
CA LEU A 180 -23.65 12.81 2.31
C LEU A 180 -22.80 12.88 3.59
N ALA A 181 -22.66 11.76 4.31
CA ALA A 181 -21.92 11.67 5.57
C ALA A 181 -21.38 10.25 5.76
N VAL A 182 -20.32 10.09 6.56
CA VAL A 182 -19.75 8.78 6.89
C VAL A 182 -20.57 8.12 7.99
N LYS A 183 -21.49 7.23 7.60
CA LYS A 183 -22.24 6.39 8.55
C LYS A 183 -21.45 5.13 8.88
N SER A 184 -21.64 4.57 10.07
CA SER A 184 -20.95 3.34 10.52
C SER A 184 -21.08 2.18 9.53
N THR A 185 -22.26 1.98 8.93
CA THR A 185 -22.53 0.91 7.96
C THR A 185 -21.88 1.12 6.61
N LYS A 186 -21.69 2.37 6.19
CA LYS A 186 -21.09 2.72 4.88
C LYS A 186 -19.59 3.05 4.97
N ARG A 187 -19.06 3.21 6.19
CA ARG A 187 -17.64 3.49 6.47
C ARG A 187 -16.68 2.49 5.80
N PRO A 188 -16.90 1.15 5.85
CA PRO A 188 -15.97 0.22 5.22
C PRO A 188 -15.89 0.39 3.70
N ILE A 189 -17.01 0.66 3.04
CA ILE A 189 -17.06 0.93 1.59
C ILE A 189 -16.32 2.24 1.27
N ILE A 190 -16.54 3.30 2.06
CA ILE A 190 -15.89 4.61 1.85
C ILE A 190 -14.36 4.48 1.99
N VAL A 191 -13.90 3.85 3.07
CA VAL A 191 -12.47 3.61 3.32
C VAL A 191 -11.88 2.67 2.27
N GLY A 192 -12.60 1.59 1.92
CA GLY A 192 -12.19 0.64 0.89
C GLY A 192 -12.00 1.31 -0.47
N VAL A 193 -12.90 2.20 -0.86
CA VAL A 193 -12.78 2.99 -2.10
C VAL A 193 -11.59 3.95 -2.04
N ALA A 194 -11.30 4.56 -0.90
CA ALA A 194 -10.11 5.40 -0.75
C ALA A 194 -8.82 4.59 -0.94
N LEU A 195 -8.74 3.39 -0.35
CA LEU A 195 -7.62 2.46 -0.55
C LEU A 195 -7.55 1.95 -2.00
N ASP A 196 -8.69 1.77 -2.68
CA ASP A 196 -8.71 1.45 -4.11
C ASP A 196 -8.15 2.58 -4.97
N CYS A 197 -8.49 3.83 -4.64
CA CYS A 197 -7.95 5.00 -5.33
C CYS A 197 -6.43 5.11 -5.13
N TYR A 198 -5.94 4.79 -3.92
CA TYR A 198 -4.52 4.64 -3.65
C TYR A 198 -3.89 3.54 -4.50
N PHE A 199 -4.49 2.34 -4.53
CA PHE A 199 -3.98 1.19 -5.27
C PHE A 199 -3.87 1.47 -6.78
N ARG A 200 -4.79 2.23 -7.37
CA ARG A 200 -4.72 2.63 -8.80
C ARG A 200 -3.48 3.45 -9.14
N GLN A 201 -2.92 4.16 -8.15
CA GLN A 201 -1.73 4.99 -8.31
C GLN A 201 -0.49 4.40 -7.63
N ILE A 202 -0.54 3.12 -7.23
CA ILE A 202 0.48 2.47 -6.38
C ILE A 202 1.90 2.50 -6.94
N SER A 203 2.05 2.52 -8.27
CA SER A 203 3.35 2.64 -8.94
C SER A 203 4.00 3.99 -8.71
N GLN A 204 3.22 5.05 -8.54
CA GLN A 204 3.66 6.42 -8.29
C GLN A 204 3.78 6.73 -6.79
N MET A 205 3.29 5.84 -5.91
CA MET A 205 3.33 6.06 -4.47
C MET A 205 4.75 5.88 -3.90
N PRO A 206 5.22 6.80 -3.04
CA PRO A 206 6.54 6.70 -2.42
C PRO A 206 6.62 5.52 -1.44
N SER A 207 7.84 5.11 -1.10
CA SER A 207 8.08 3.98 -0.18
C SER A 207 7.51 4.22 1.21
N TRP A 208 7.69 5.42 1.77
CA TRP A 208 7.18 5.78 3.11
C TRP A 208 5.67 5.49 3.26
N SER A 209 4.88 5.82 2.24
CA SER A 209 3.43 5.63 2.21
C SER A 209 3.05 4.14 2.23
N LYS A 210 3.81 3.32 1.50
CA LYS A 210 3.63 1.86 1.46
C LYS A 210 4.00 1.22 2.80
N VAL A 211 5.11 1.65 3.40
CA VAL A 211 5.53 1.19 4.73
C VAL A 211 4.48 1.52 5.78
N GLU A 212 3.92 2.74 5.77
CA GLU A 212 2.83 3.12 6.68
C GLU A 212 1.61 2.23 6.54
N LEU A 213 1.18 1.95 5.31
CA LEU A 213 0.06 1.05 5.09
C LEU A 213 0.34 -0.33 5.70
N CYS A 214 1.54 -0.88 5.49
CA CYS A 214 1.92 -2.17 6.05
C CYS A 214 1.90 -2.13 7.59
N LYS A 215 2.42 -1.06 8.21
CA LYS A 215 2.41 -0.85 9.66
C LYS A 215 0.98 -0.80 10.22
N TYR A 216 0.08 -0.03 9.59
CA TYR A 216 -1.33 0.04 10.02
C TYR A 216 -2.08 -1.28 9.75
N ALA A 217 -1.84 -1.95 8.63
CA ALA A 217 -2.42 -3.27 8.34
C ALA A 217 -2.03 -4.30 9.41
N ALA A 218 -0.76 -4.31 9.79
CA ALA A 218 -0.23 -5.12 10.89
C ALA A 218 -0.87 -4.76 12.23
N ALA A 219 -1.06 -3.47 12.52
CA ALA A 219 -1.68 -3.00 13.76
C ALA A 219 -3.17 -3.36 13.84
N TRP A 220 -3.93 -3.21 12.75
CA TRP A 220 -5.36 -3.52 12.67
C TRP A 220 -5.64 -5.02 12.84
N ALA A 221 -4.70 -5.87 12.47
CA ALA A 221 -4.81 -7.31 12.66
C ALA A 221 -4.87 -7.70 14.16
N GLY A 222 -4.35 -6.87 15.05
CA GLY A 222 -4.27 -7.12 16.49
C GLY A 222 -2.94 -7.73 16.92
N GLN A 223 -2.89 -8.25 18.14
CA GLN A 223 -1.68 -8.82 18.74
C GLN A 223 -1.23 -10.10 18.03
N ASP A 224 0.07 -10.37 18.11
CA ASP A 224 0.72 -11.51 17.48
C ASP A 224 0.27 -12.84 18.09
N CYS A 225 -0.27 -13.74 17.27
CA CYS A 225 -0.49 -15.14 17.62
C CYS A 225 0.71 -16.00 17.21
N VAL A 226 0.86 -17.17 17.82
CA VAL A 226 1.79 -18.23 17.37
C VAL A 226 1.49 -18.67 15.93
N CYS A 227 0.22 -18.58 15.52
CA CYS A 227 -0.24 -18.95 14.18
C CYS A 227 0.39 -18.14 13.03
N LYS A 228 1.05 -17.01 13.31
CA LYS A 228 1.78 -16.20 12.32
C LYS A 228 3.01 -16.92 11.76
N ASN A 229 3.64 -17.80 12.55
CA ASN A 229 4.87 -18.52 12.19
C ASN A 229 4.62 -19.87 11.49
N LYS A 230 3.35 -20.22 11.24
CA LYS A 230 2.98 -21.56 10.70
C LYS A 230 3.65 -21.91 9.35
N PHE A 231 4.10 -20.91 8.61
CA PHE A 231 4.72 -21.07 7.29
C PHE A 231 6.21 -20.81 7.28
N ASP A 232 6.78 -20.41 8.41
CA ASP A 232 8.22 -20.33 8.53
C ASP A 232 8.71 -21.77 8.73
N ALA A 233 9.72 -22.20 7.97
CA ALA A 233 10.34 -23.52 8.18
C ALA A 233 10.77 -23.62 9.64
N GLU A 234 10.82 -24.83 10.20
CA GLU A 234 11.19 -25.12 11.60
C GLU A 234 12.62 -24.64 11.97
N GLU A 235 12.85 -23.33 11.97
CA GLU A 235 13.95 -22.71 12.67
C GLU A 235 13.53 -22.67 14.13
N LYS A 236 14.09 -23.63 14.86
CA LYS A 236 14.21 -23.72 16.32
C LYS A 236 13.54 -22.56 17.05
N SER A 237 12.44 -22.90 17.71
CA SER A 237 11.89 -22.16 18.85
C SER A 237 13.02 -21.78 19.80
N GLU A 238 13.50 -20.54 19.73
CA GLU A 238 14.18 -19.82 20.80
C GLU A 238 14.57 -18.44 20.27
N LYS A 239 13.67 -17.47 20.51
CA LYS A 239 13.92 -16.25 21.30
C LYS A 239 12.85 -15.22 20.96
N GLU A 240 11.89 -15.08 21.87
CA GLU A 240 11.26 -13.78 22.09
C GLU A 240 12.38 -12.80 22.48
N TYR A 241 12.95 -12.13 21.48
CA TYR A 241 13.51 -10.82 21.73
C TYR A 241 12.32 -9.86 21.65
N ALA A 242 11.81 -9.50 22.82
CA ALA A 242 11.20 -8.19 22.98
C ALA A 242 12.21 -7.18 22.41
N ASN A 243 11.86 -6.58 21.27
CA ASN A 243 12.67 -5.52 20.70
C ASN A 243 12.49 -4.32 21.62
N GLU A 244 13.37 -4.20 22.63
CA GLU A 244 13.58 -2.98 23.43
C GLU A 244 14.38 -1.94 22.62
N ASN A 245 14.06 -1.81 21.33
CA ASN A 245 14.51 -0.69 20.50
C ASN A 245 13.28 0.17 20.27
N GLY A 246 13.26 1.34 20.90
CA GLY A 246 12.16 2.31 20.89
C GLY A 246 11.86 2.93 19.53
N GLU A 247 11.56 2.12 18.51
CA GLU A 247 10.59 2.53 17.51
C GLU A 247 9.20 2.35 18.15
N LEU A 248 8.38 3.38 18.11
CA LEU A 248 6.98 3.34 18.54
C LEU A 248 6.22 2.28 17.72
N GLU A 249 6.28 1.02 18.14
CA GLU A 249 5.36 -0.01 17.67
C GLU A 249 3.96 0.49 18.02
N LEU A 250 3.19 0.84 16.99
CA LEU A 250 1.78 1.20 17.13
C LEU A 250 1.11 0.06 17.90
N LYS A 251 0.73 0.30 19.16
CA LYS A 251 -0.08 -0.65 19.95
C LYS A 251 -1.32 -0.97 19.14
N GLY A 252 -1.34 -2.17 18.56
CA GLY A 252 -2.36 -2.56 17.59
C GLY A 252 -3.74 -2.61 18.22
N VAL A 253 -4.64 -1.75 17.75
CA VAL A 253 -6.07 -1.85 18.08
C VAL A 253 -6.73 -2.75 17.05
N ARG A 254 -7.27 -3.89 17.49
CA ARG A 254 -8.02 -4.79 16.61
C ARG A 254 -9.31 -4.09 16.16
N ILE A 255 -9.42 -3.85 14.85
CA ILE A 255 -10.55 -3.14 14.23
C ILE A 255 -11.31 -4.07 13.30
N PRO A 256 -12.65 -4.04 13.18
CA PRO A 256 -13.37 -4.83 12.18
C PRO A 256 -12.90 -4.50 10.75
N LEU A 257 -12.34 -5.49 10.05
CA LEU A 257 -11.91 -5.38 8.65
C LEU A 257 -12.94 -6.07 7.77
N ALA A 258 -13.97 -5.33 7.37
CA ALA A 258 -14.94 -5.82 6.40
C ALA A 258 -14.24 -6.10 5.05
N TRP A 259 -14.85 -6.94 4.22
CA TRP A 259 -14.27 -7.37 2.95
C TRP A 259 -13.94 -6.20 2.01
N GLU A 260 -14.72 -5.13 2.07
CA GLU A 260 -14.55 -3.91 1.29
C GLU A 260 -13.24 -3.16 1.62
N VAL A 261 -12.74 -3.29 2.84
CA VAL A 261 -11.43 -2.74 3.25
C VAL A 261 -10.32 -3.76 3.01
N LEU A 262 -10.58 -5.03 3.34
CA LEU A 262 -9.60 -6.10 3.25
C LEU A 262 -9.19 -6.40 1.79
N GLN A 263 -10.11 -6.34 0.84
CA GLN A 263 -9.81 -6.62 -0.58
C GLN A 263 -8.81 -5.62 -1.21
N PRO A 264 -8.97 -4.28 -1.09
CA PRO A 264 -7.92 -3.35 -1.50
C PRO A 264 -6.62 -3.56 -0.74
N LEU A 265 -6.70 -3.79 0.58
CA LEU A 265 -5.52 -3.96 1.44
C LEU A 265 -4.65 -5.13 0.97
N LEU A 266 -5.25 -6.28 0.68
CA LEU A 266 -4.55 -7.47 0.17
C LEU A 266 -3.89 -7.23 -1.20
N ARG A 267 -4.54 -6.46 -2.08
CA ARG A 267 -3.95 -6.08 -3.38
C ARG A 267 -2.74 -5.18 -3.21
N ILE A 268 -2.82 -4.21 -2.30
CA ILE A 268 -1.70 -3.32 -2.02
C ILE A 268 -0.54 -4.09 -1.37
N LEU A 269 -0.82 -4.96 -0.38
CA LEU A 269 0.20 -5.81 0.24
C LEU A 269 0.85 -6.76 -0.77
N GLY A 270 0.07 -7.32 -1.70
CA GLY A 270 0.60 -8.12 -2.79
C GLY A 270 1.60 -7.36 -3.66
N HIS A 271 1.31 -6.10 -3.99
CA HIS A 271 2.26 -5.22 -4.69
C HIS A 271 3.48 -4.89 -3.82
N CYS A 272 3.29 -4.61 -2.53
CA CYS A 272 4.41 -4.29 -1.63
C CYS A 272 5.39 -5.47 -1.48
N LEU A 273 4.88 -6.70 -1.44
CA LEU A 273 5.67 -7.93 -1.38
C LEU A 273 6.38 -8.26 -2.70
N LEU A 274 5.61 -8.28 -3.80
CA LEU A 274 6.05 -8.89 -5.07
C LEU A 274 6.41 -7.85 -6.14
N GLY A 275 6.24 -6.56 -5.86
CA GLY A 275 6.52 -5.48 -6.79
C GLY A 275 8.02 -5.40 -7.14
N PRO A 276 8.39 -5.25 -8.42
CA PRO A 276 9.78 -5.27 -8.86
C PRO A 276 10.60 -4.07 -8.37
N LEU A 277 9.94 -2.94 -8.11
CA LEU A 277 10.56 -1.68 -7.67
C LEU A 277 10.30 -1.37 -6.18
N CYS A 278 9.86 -2.35 -5.41
CA CYS A 278 9.65 -2.17 -3.97
C CYS A 278 10.99 -2.29 -3.24
N ALA A 279 11.30 -1.29 -2.43
CA ALA A 279 12.45 -1.31 -1.52
C ALA A 279 12.30 -2.42 -0.47
N GLN A 280 13.42 -2.85 0.11
CA GLN A 280 13.46 -4.03 0.96
C GLN A 280 12.67 -3.84 2.27
N ASP A 281 12.72 -2.64 2.84
CA ASP A 281 11.91 -2.20 3.99
C ASP A 281 10.40 -2.36 3.74
N VAL A 282 9.91 -2.00 2.55
CA VAL A 282 8.52 -2.17 2.14
C VAL A 282 8.14 -3.66 2.10
N LYS A 283 9.03 -4.50 1.55
CA LYS A 283 8.80 -5.95 1.47
C LYS A 283 8.75 -6.59 2.84
N ASP A 284 9.67 -6.22 3.73
CA ASP A 284 9.73 -6.74 5.09
C ASP A 284 8.51 -6.30 5.92
N ALA A 285 8.13 -5.02 5.84
CA ALA A 285 6.92 -4.53 6.49
C ALA A 285 5.65 -5.24 5.96
N ALA A 286 5.56 -5.48 4.65
CA ALA A 286 4.42 -6.20 4.06
C ALA A 286 4.39 -7.67 4.48
N SER A 287 5.56 -8.31 4.62
CA SER A 287 5.73 -9.69 5.05
C SER A 287 5.20 -9.90 6.48
N VAL A 288 5.49 -8.95 7.38
CA VAL A 288 4.90 -8.91 8.74
C VAL A 288 3.39 -8.69 8.69
N ALA A 289 2.93 -7.71 7.91
CA ALA A 289 1.51 -7.37 7.82
C ALA A 289 0.65 -8.55 7.32
N VAL A 290 1.09 -9.26 6.26
CA VAL A 290 0.35 -10.40 5.71
C VAL A 290 0.29 -11.56 6.71
N ARG A 291 1.36 -11.85 7.44
CA ARG A 291 1.35 -12.89 8.50
C ARG A 291 0.37 -12.55 9.62
N ARG A 292 0.33 -11.29 10.08
CA ARG A 292 -0.65 -10.84 11.08
C ARG A 292 -2.08 -10.89 10.56
N LEU A 293 -2.32 -10.53 9.30
CA LEU A 293 -3.65 -10.67 8.68
C LEU A 293 -4.06 -12.14 8.48
N TYR A 294 -3.13 -13.05 8.17
CA TYR A 294 -3.40 -14.49 8.10
C TYR A 294 -3.81 -15.04 9.47
N ALA A 295 -3.03 -14.70 10.50
CA ALA A 295 -3.31 -15.02 11.89
C ALA A 295 -4.74 -14.60 12.27
N ARG A 296 -5.06 -13.34 12.01
CA ARG A 296 -6.40 -12.81 12.24
C ARG A 296 -7.46 -13.54 11.42
N GLY A 297 -7.26 -13.73 10.11
CA GLY A 297 -8.24 -14.41 9.25
C GLY A 297 -8.53 -15.84 9.73
N SER A 298 -7.54 -16.50 10.32
CA SER A 298 -7.68 -17.81 10.95
C SER A 298 -8.51 -17.76 12.23
N HIS A 299 -8.32 -16.73 13.07
CA HIS A 299 -9.15 -16.51 14.26
C HIS A 299 -10.59 -16.10 13.93
N ASP A 300 -10.77 -15.26 12.92
CA ASP A 300 -12.08 -14.77 12.47
C ASP A 300 -12.81 -15.79 11.56
N LEU A 301 -12.16 -16.92 11.23
CA LEU A 301 -12.66 -17.96 10.32
C LEU A 301 -13.14 -17.39 8.96
N LEU A 302 -12.40 -16.42 8.42
CA LEU A 302 -12.71 -15.76 7.14
C LEU A 302 -11.99 -16.46 5.98
N PRO A 303 -12.65 -17.34 5.21
CA PRO A 303 -11.97 -18.18 4.23
C PRO A 303 -11.29 -17.37 3.11
N GLN A 304 -11.89 -16.26 2.68
CA GLN A 304 -11.31 -15.39 1.66
C GLN A 304 -10.01 -14.74 2.16
N ALA A 305 -9.97 -14.33 3.43
CA ALA A 305 -8.78 -13.75 4.05
C ALA A 305 -7.67 -14.81 4.19
N ILE A 306 -8.02 -16.00 4.70
CA ILE A 306 -7.08 -17.13 4.88
C ILE A 306 -6.44 -17.51 3.54
N LEU A 307 -7.25 -17.73 2.50
CA LEU A 307 -6.76 -18.14 1.18
C LEU A 307 -5.84 -17.08 0.55
N ALA A 308 -6.24 -15.81 0.59
CA ALA A 308 -5.46 -14.74 -0.02
C ALA A 308 -4.13 -14.51 0.72
N THR A 309 -4.15 -14.43 2.05
CA THR A 309 -2.95 -14.20 2.85
C THR A 309 -2.00 -15.39 2.82
N GLN A 310 -2.50 -16.62 2.90
CA GLN A 310 -1.68 -17.83 2.77
C GLN A 310 -1.00 -17.90 1.40
N SER A 311 -1.70 -17.54 0.33
CA SER A 311 -1.13 -17.51 -1.01
C SER A 311 0.02 -16.50 -1.11
N LEU A 312 -0.16 -15.30 -0.54
CA LEU A 312 0.88 -14.27 -0.49
C LEU A 312 2.10 -14.72 0.34
N ILE A 313 1.91 -15.33 1.51
CA ILE A 313 3.02 -15.83 2.36
C ILE A 313 3.84 -16.87 1.60
N ARG A 314 3.17 -17.82 0.93
CA ARG A 314 3.87 -18.85 0.14
C ARG A 314 4.66 -18.27 -1.03
N LEU A 315 4.13 -17.23 -1.68
CA LEU A 315 4.83 -16.54 -2.75
C LEU A 315 6.04 -15.76 -2.24
N ASP A 316 5.90 -15.06 -1.10
CA ASP A 316 7.02 -14.35 -0.45
C ASP A 316 8.13 -15.31 -0.05
N ASN A 317 7.80 -16.43 0.62
CA ASN A 317 8.79 -17.43 1.03
C ASN A 317 9.55 -17.98 -0.18
N ARG A 318 8.85 -18.38 -1.25
CA ARG A 318 9.49 -18.85 -2.49
C ARG A 318 10.35 -17.76 -3.13
N ALA A 319 9.88 -16.51 -3.18
CA ALA A 319 10.65 -15.41 -3.74
C ALA A 319 11.96 -15.20 -2.95
N ARG A 320 11.90 -15.24 -1.61
CA ARG A 320 13.08 -15.14 -0.74
C ARG A 320 14.03 -16.33 -0.91
N GLU A 321 13.52 -17.56 -0.96
CA GLU A 321 14.32 -18.76 -1.26
C GLU A 321 15.04 -18.62 -2.61
N THR A 322 14.34 -18.21 -3.66
CA THR A 322 14.97 -18.00 -4.98
C THR A 322 16.03 -16.91 -4.97
N ALA A 323 15.82 -15.84 -4.20
CA ALA A 323 16.80 -14.76 -4.04
C ALA A 323 18.04 -15.23 -3.25
N GLN A 324 17.85 -16.05 -2.20
CA GLN A 324 18.95 -16.63 -1.42
C GLN A 324 19.79 -17.59 -2.27
N VAL A 325 19.15 -18.45 -3.08
CA VAL A 325 19.85 -19.36 -4.00
C VAL A 325 20.63 -18.59 -5.08
N ALA A 326 20.04 -17.52 -5.62
CA ALA A 326 20.73 -16.63 -6.57
C ALA A 326 21.94 -15.92 -5.92
N ALA A 327 21.81 -15.46 -4.68
CA ALA A 327 22.92 -14.86 -3.94
C ALA A 327 24.05 -15.86 -3.69
N ALA A 328 23.73 -17.08 -3.24
CA ALA A 328 24.70 -18.14 -2.99
C ALA A 328 25.49 -18.55 -4.25
N THR A 329 24.85 -18.57 -5.42
CA THR A 329 25.48 -18.90 -6.71
C THR A 329 26.31 -17.74 -7.30
N SER A 330 26.02 -16.50 -6.93
CA SER A 330 26.76 -15.31 -7.37
C SER A 330 28.02 -14.98 -6.55
N THR A 331 28.26 -15.69 -5.44
CA THR A 331 29.46 -15.49 -4.62
C THR A 331 30.64 -16.15 -5.33
N PRO A 332 31.70 -15.41 -5.75
CA PRO A 332 32.87 -16.07 -6.32
C PRO A 332 33.47 -16.96 -5.25
N SER A 333 33.55 -18.26 -5.52
CA SER A 333 34.29 -19.19 -4.70
C SER A 333 35.73 -18.66 -4.59
N ASN A 334 36.10 -18.13 -3.42
CA ASN A 334 37.50 -17.97 -3.04
C ASN A 334 38.10 -19.37 -2.95
N ALA A 335 38.55 -19.88 -4.10
CA ALA A 335 39.32 -21.10 -4.20
C ALA A 335 40.78 -20.81 -3.87
N THR A 336 41.08 -20.55 -2.59
CA THR A 336 42.43 -20.73 -2.06
C THR A 336 42.67 -22.22 -1.83
N THR A 337 42.97 -22.95 -2.90
CA THR A 337 43.63 -24.25 -2.82
C THR A 337 44.81 -24.28 -3.81
N PRO A 338 46.06 -24.47 -3.36
CA PRO A 338 47.19 -24.59 -4.26
C PRO A 338 47.23 -26.02 -4.80
N SER A 339 46.67 -26.28 -5.98
CA SER A 339 46.88 -27.54 -6.67
C SER A 339 48.27 -27.58 -7.28
N LYS A 340 49.15 -28.44 -6.75
CA LYS A 340 50.46 -28.77 -7.31
C LYS A 340 50.35 -29.09 -8.81
N ALA A 341 51.21 -28.46 -9.61
CA ALA A 341 51.35 -28.74 -11.04
C ALA A 341 51.67 -30.22 -11.30
N LYS A 342 50.81 -30.91 -12.04
CA LYS A 342 51.08 -32.25 -12.58
C LYS A 342 51.63 -32.06 -14.01
N LYS A 343 52.82 -32.61 -14.26
CA LYS A 343 53.53 -32.58 -15.56
C LYS A 343 52.63 -33.10 -16.70
N PRO A 344 52.75 -32.58 -17.93
CA PRO A 344 52.08 -33.15 -19.09
C PRO A 344 52.79 -34.44 -19.53
N GLU A 345 52.04 -35.55 -19.59
CA GLU A 345 52.46 -36.77 -20.29
C GLU A 345 52.27 -36.55 -21.80
N VAL A 346 53.38 -36.71 -22.53
CA VAL A 346 53.40 -36.77 -24.00
C VAL A 346 52.96 -38.17 -24.40
N LEU A 347 51.76 -38.32 -24.93
CA LEU A 347 51.35 -39.54 -25.64
C LEU A 347 51.66 -39.38 -27.13
N LEU A 348 52.74 -40.04 -27.54
CA LEU A 348 53.04 -40.37 -28.94
C LEU A 348 51.94 -41.31 -29.47
N VAL A 349 51.26 -40.92 -30.53
CA VAL A 349 50.50 -41.84 -31.40
C VAL A 349 51.28 -41.97 -32.70
N SER A 350 51.88 -43.15 -32.90
CA SER A 350 52.35 -43.61 -34.21
C SER A 350 51.17 -44.16 -35.02
N LYS A 351 51.26 -43.89 -36.33
CA LYS A 351 50.46 -44.35 -37.48
C LYS A 351 49.47 -45.50 -37.30
#